data_AF-A0A2H3KAJ6-F1
#
_entry.id   AF-A0A2H3KAJ6-F1
#
_cell.length_a   1.000
_cell.length_b   1.000
_cell.length_c   1.000
_cell.angle_alpha   90.00
_cell.angle_beta   90.00
_cell.angle_gamma   90.00
#
_symmetry.space_group_name_H-M   'P 1'
#
loop_
_entity.id
_entity.type
_entity.pdbx_description
1 polymer ?
#
loop_
_entity_poly.entity_id
_entity_poly.type
_entity_poly.pdbx_seq_one_letter_code
_entity_poly.pdbx_strand_id
1 'polypeptide(L)'
;MIYTVEKANLITIQLNKFKDSYAYMVAGQFANIDFWINEVESTITAIDEHNIRFGKMYNAQEKWIEEKNVKIPDYCYICNGICELSDEHYKKPELPKQRAKNDKNDSRKELINATYYFLVRCLKLELLNEILFQEYCNRIGTSIDPNDLK
;
A
#
# COMPACT_ATOMS: atom_id res chain seq x y z
N MET A 1 -8.62 3.13 1.03
CA MET A 1 -8.10 1.77 1.24
C MET A 1 -7.20 1.78 2.46
N ILE A 2 -7.67 1.24 3.59
CA ILE A 2 -6.89 1.14 4.85
C ILE A 2 -5.66 0.23 4.65
N TYR A 3 -5.83 -0.82 3.84
CA TYR A 3 -4.80 -1.81 3.54
C TYR A 3 -3.48 -1.27 2.98
N THR A 4 -3.47 -0.14 2.26
CA THR A 4 -2.25 0.36 1.61
C THR A 4 -1.19 0.85 2.62
N VAL A 5 -1.62 1.60 3.63
CA VAL A 5 -0.75 2.10 4.71
C VAL A 5 -0.30 0.94 5.60
N GLU A 6 -1.22 0.02 5.89
CA GLU A 6 -0.94 -1.18 6.69
C GLU A 6 0.08 -2.10 6.01
N LYS A 7 -0.07 -2.34 4.69
CA LYS A 7 0.91 -3.09 3.90
C LYS A 7 2.30 -2.44 3.97
N ALA A 8 2.37 -1.12 3.80
CA ALA A 8 3.64 -0.39 3.91
C ALA A 8 4.28 -0.59 5.28
N ASN A 9 3.51 -0.43 6.36
CA ASN A 9 4.03 -0.60 7.72
C ASN A 9 4.52 -2.04 7.98
N LEU A 10 3.80 -3.06 7.50
CA LEU A 10 4.22 -4.46 7.65
C LEU A 10 5.55 -4.74 6.94
N ILE A 11 5.71 -4.24 5.71
CA ILE A 11 6.97 -4.38 4.96
C ILE A 11 8.10 -3.62 5.66
N THR A 12 7.86 -2.38 6.09
CA THR A 12 8.81 -1.57 6.85
C THR A 12 9.32 -2.30 8.10
N ILE A 13 8.41 -2.90 8.87
CA ILE A 13 8.79 -3.69 10.06
C ILE A 13 9.68 -4.86 9.67
N GLN A 14 9.35 -5.57 8.59
CA GLN A 14 10.09 -6.74 8.16
C GLN A 14 11.50 -6.39 7.65
N LEU A 15 11.63 -5.34 6.83
CA LEU A 15 12.92 -4.87 6.32
C LEU A 15 13.83 -4.37 7.44
N ASN A 16 13.27 -3.70 8.45
CA ASN A 16 14.03 -3.31 9.64
C ASN A 16 14.56 -4.52 10.42
N LYS A 17 13.76 -5.58 10.56
CA LYS A 17 14.25 -6.82 11.18
C LYS A 17 15.43 -7.40 10.41
N PHE A 18 15.39 -7.38 9.07
CA PHE A 18 16.51 -7.89 8.26
C PHE A 18 17.75 -7.04 8.42
N LYS A 19 17.61 -5.71 8.39
CA LYS A 19 18.71 -4.77 8.65
C LYS A 19 19.44 -5.10 9.97
N ASP A 20 18.69 -5.44 11.01
CA ASP A 20 19.21 -5.72 12.35
C ASP A 20 19.55 -7.21 12.60
N SER A 21 19.34 -8.10 11.61
CA SER A 21 19.55 -9.55 11.75
C SER A 21 21.02 -9.97 11.58
N TYR A 22 21.32 -11.20 12.01
CA TYR A 22 22.62 -11.84 11.77
C TYR A 22 22.92 -12.00 10.27
N ALA A 23 24.19 -11.90 9.89
CA ALA A 23 24.63 -11.91 8.49
C ALA A 23 24.12 -13.11 7.67
N TYR A 24 24.10 -14.32 8.25
CA TYR A 24 23.60 -15.52 7.56
C TYR A 24 22.09 -15.45 7.27
N MET A 25 21.32 -14.79 8.14
CA MET A 25 19.89 -14.57 7.90
C MET A 25 19.69 -13.53 6.80
N VAL A 26 20.49 -12.45 6.81
CA VAL A 26 20.47 -11.44 5.75
C VAL A 26 20.81 -12.06 4.39
N ALA A 27 21.82 -12.91 4.32
CA ALA A 27 22.17 -13.65 3.10
C ALA A 27 21.00 -14.52 2.58
N GLY A 28 20.28 -15.20 3.47
CA GLY A 28 19.09 -15.96 3.10
C GLY A 28 17.94 -15.10 2.56
N GLN A 29 17.74 -13.90 3.13
CA GLN A 29 16.72 -12.96 2.64
C GLN A 29 17.14 -12.25 1.35
N PHE A 30 18.44 -11.99 1.19
CA PHE A 30 19.01 -11.41 -0.01
C PHE A 30 18.81 -12.31 -1.24
N ALA A 31 18.81 -13.64 -1.08
CA ALA A 31 18.46 -14.56 -2.17
C ALA A 31 17.06 -14.30 -2.75
N ASN A 32 16.19 -13.61 -2.01
CA ASN A 32 14.85 -13.17 -2.45
C ASN A 32 14.75 -11.64 -2.58
N ILE A 33 15.85 -10.94 -2.86
CA ILE A 33 15.86 -9.46 -2.92
C ILE A 33 14.86 -8.91 -3.94
N ASP A 34 14.73 -9.52 -5.12
CA ASP A 34 13.77 -9.09 -6.14
C ASP A 34 12.33 -9.12 -5.65
N PHE A 35 11.96 -10.14 -4.87
CA PHE A 35 10.65 -10.22 -4.25
C PHE A 35 10.41 -9.02 -3.31
N TRP A 36 11.40 -8.72 -2.45
CA TRP A 36 11.28 -7.60 -1.51
C TRP A 36 11.22 -6.25 -2.21
N ILE A 37 12.03 -6.03 -3.25
CA ILE A 37 11.99 -4.78 -4.02
C ILE A 37 10.66 -4.63 -4.77
N ASN A 38 10.16 -5.70 -5.41
CA ASN A 38 8.86 -5.67 -6.08
C ASN A 38 7.71 -5.36 -5.09
N GLU A 39 7.76 -5.91 -3.87
CA GLU A 39 6.78 -5.62 -2.83
C GLU A 39 6.82 -4.14 -2.40
N VAL A 40 8.02 -3.57 -2.29
CA VAL A 40 8.21 -2.14 -1.98
C VAL A 40 7.69 -1.27 -3.11
N GLU A 41 8.09 -1.52 -4.36
CA GLU A 41 7.64 -0.78 -5.54
C GLU A 41 6.12 -0.80 -5.66
N SER A 42 5.52 -2.00 -5.62
CA SER A 42 4.07 -2.17 -5.69
C SER A 42 3.35 -1.36 -4.59
N THR A 43 3.93 -1.32 -3.40
CA THR A 43 3.37 -0.59 -2.26
C THR A 43 3.51 0.92 -2.43
N ILE A 44 4.66 1.42 -2.90
CA ILE A 44 4.86 2.84 -3.22
C ILE A 44 3.87 3.28 -4.29
N THR A 45 3.76 2.55 -5.41
CA THR A 45 2.77 2.85 -6.46
C THR A 45 1.35 2.85 -5.89
N ALA A 46 1.01 1.90 -5.02
CA ALA A 46 -0.31 1.86 -4.39
C ALA A 46 -0.59 3.07 -3.49
N ILE A 47 0.42 3.61 -2.81
CA ILE A 47 0.32 4.84 -2.01
C ILE A 47 0.13 6.05 -2.93
N ASP A 48 1.00 6.19 -3.93
CA ASP A 48 1.04 7.34 -4.85
C ASP A 48 -0.26 7.43 -5.68
N GLU A 49 -0.76 6.30 -6.17
CA GLU A 49 -1.99 6.22 -6.95
C GLU A 49 -3.28 6.15 -6.11
N HIS A 50 -3.21 6.26 -4.78
CA HIS A 50 -4.34 5.98 -3.89
C HIS A 50 -5.61 6.76 -4.27
N ASN A 51 -5.46 8.06 -4.55
CA ASN A 51 -6.59 8.92 -4.91
C ASN A 51 -7.17 8.53 -6.29
N ILE A 52 -6.31 8.22 -7.27
CA ILE A 52 -6.73 7.79 -8.61
C ILE A 52 -7.48 6.46 -8.53
N ARG A 53 -6.95 5.49 -7.78
CA ARG A 53 -7.58 4.18 -7.57
C ARG A 53 -8.92 4.29 -6.86
N PHE A 54 -9.02 5.19 -5.89
CA PHE A 54 -10.28 5.49 -5.23
C PHE A 54 -11.32 6.07 -6.22
N GLY A 55 -10.92 7.02 -7.07
CA GLY A 55 -11.79 7.55 -8.11
C GLY A 55 -12.26 6.48 -9.10
N LYS A 56 -11.35 5.60 -9.56
CA LYS A 56 -11.70 4.45 -10.42
C LYS A 56 -12.73 3.53 -9.74
N MET A 57 -12.56 3.23 -8.45
CA MET A 57 -13.48 2.39 -7.68
C MET A 57 -14.84 3.05 -7.50
N TYR A 58 -14.87 4.35 -7.19
CA TYR A 58 -16.10 5.14 -7.08
C TYR A 58 -16.89 5.10 -8.39
N ASN A 59 -16.25 5.47 -9.50
CA ASN A 59 -16.90 5.54 -10.81
C ASN A 59 -17.39 4.16 -11.27
N ALA A 60 -16.62 3.09 -11.00
CA ALA A 60 -17.02 1.73 -11.33
C ALA A 60 -18.25 1.29 -10.51
N GLN A 61 -18.29 1.61 -9.23
CA GLN A 61 -19.44 1.28 -8.38
C GLN A 61 -20.69 2.06 -8.79
N GLU A 62 -20.56 3.36 -9.05
CA GLU A 62 -21.65 4.21 -9.52
C GLU A 62 -22.25 3.67 -10.84
N LYS A 63 -21.40 3.43 -11.84
CA LYS A 63 -21.82 2.86 -13.12
C LYS A 63 -22.53 1.51 -12.96
N TRP A 64 -22.02 0.63 -12.12
CA TRP A 64 -22.64 -0.69 -11.91
C TRP A 64 -24.00 -0.59 -11.21
N ILE A 65 -24.16 0.32 -10.23
CA ILE A 65 -25.43 0.58 -9.56
C ILE A 65 -26.48 1.08 -10.56
N GLU A 66 -26.10 1.98 -11.46
CA GLU A 66 -26.97 2.51 -12.51
C GLU A 66 -27.37 1.43 -13.52
N GLU A 67 -26.41 0.65 -14.04
CA GLU A 67 -26.66 -0.41 -15.02
C GLU A 67 -27.56 -1.53 -14.48
N LYS A 68 -27.44 -1.85 -13.19
CA LYS A 68 -28.20 -2.92 -12.54
C LYS A 68 -29.44 -2.43 -11.79
N ASN A 69 -29.69 -1.12 -11.80
CA ASN A 69 -30.77 -0.46 -11.04
C ASN A 69 -30.84 -0.96 -9.59
N VAL A 70 -29.67 -1.03 -8.93
CA VAL A 70 -29.56 -1.63 -7.59
C VAL A 70 -30.21 -0.71 -6.57
N LYS A 71 -31.19 -1.27 -5.84
CA LYS A 71 -31.91 -0.63 -4.76
C LYS A 71 -31.62 -1.37 -3.45
N ILE A 72 -31.29 -0.65 -2.38
CA ILE A 72 -31.10 -1.22 -1.05
C ILE A 72 -32.32 -0.88 -0.19
N PRO A 73 -32.94 -1.87 0.48
CA PRO A 73 -34.01 -1.61 1.42
C PRO A 73 -33.57 -0.62 2.50
N ASP A 74 -34.41 0.37 2.75
CA ASP A 74 -34.26 1.35 3.80
C ASP A 74 -35.28 1.12 4.91
N TYR A 75 -35.05 1.71 6.08
CA TYR A 75 -35.89 1.49 7.25
C TYR A 75 -37.28 2.16 7.09
N CYS A 76 -38.35 1.38 7.24
CA CYS A 76 -39.72 1.89 7.23
C CYS A 76 -40.25 2.11 8.66
N TYR A 77 -40.61 3.35 8.97
CA TYR A 77 -41.12 3.77 10.28
C TYR A 77 -42.57 3.32 10.56
N ILE A 78 -43.30 2.90 9.53
CA ILE A 78 -44.68 2.42 9.64
C ILE A 78 -44.71 0.94 10.07
N CYS A 79 -43.81 0.15 9.48
CA CYS A 79 -43.77 -1.29 9.59
C CYS A 79 -42.62 -1.81 10.46
N ASN A 80 -41.75 -0.90 10.95
CA ASN A 80 -40.54 -1.21 11.74
C ASN A 80 -39.63 -2.27 11.10
N GLY A 81 -39.55 -2.28 9.76
CA GLY A 81 -38.84 -3.30 9.00
C GLY A 81 -38.61 -2.91 7.55
N ILE A 82 -38.35 -3.93 6.71
CA ILE A 82 -38.23 -3.76 5.26
C ILE A 82 -39.66 -3.76 4.67
N CYS A 83 -40.10 -2.62 4.15
CA CYS A 83 -41.43 -2.50 3.55
C CYS A 83 -41.40 -2.95 2.09
N GLU A 84 -42.21 -3.95 1.73
CA GLU A 84 -42.35 -4.40 0.34
C GLU A 84 -43.41 -3.61 -0.46
N LEU A 85 -44.17 -2.73 0.22
CA LEU A 85 -45.37 -2.08 -0.33
C LEU A 85 -45.11 -0.73 -1.02
N SER A 86 -43.95 -0.10 -0.82
CA SER A 86 -43.59 1.13 -1.51
C SER A 86 -42.11 1.16 -1.91
N ASP A 87 -41.86 1.65 -3.13
CA ASP A 87 -40.51 1.90 -3.66
C ASP A 87 -39.81 3.07 -2.92
N GLU A 88 -40.55 3.82 -2.08
CA GLU A 88 -40.06 4.96 -1.30
C GLU A 88 -39.11 4.53 -0.17
N HIS A 89 -39.16 3.27 0.27
CA HIS A 89 -38.26 2.71 1.27
C HIS A 89 -37.05 2.01 0.65
N TYR A 90 -36.60 2.45 -0.52
CA TYR A 90 -35.35 1.99 -1.11
C TYR A 90 -34.41 3.17 -1.33
N LYS A 91 -33.16 3.00 -0.90
CA LYS A 91 -32.09 3.97 -1.14
C LYS A 91 -31.06 3.43 -2.13
N LYS A 92 -30.38 4.35 -2.82
CA LYS A 92 -29.18 4.01 -3.58
C LYS A 92 -28.08 3.59 -2.59
N PRO A 93 -27.26 2.57 -2.92
CA PRO A 93 -26.11 2.20 -2.12
C PRO A 93 -25.20 3.38 -1.84
N GLU A 94 -24.61 3.42 -0.63
CA GLU A 94 -23.59 4.42 -0.32
C GLU A 94 -22.34 4.17 -1.16
N LEU A 95 -21.86 5.23 -1.80
CA LEU A 95 -20.61 5.21 -2.53
C LEU A 95 -19.43 5.25 -1.56
N PRO A 96 -18.24 4.78 -1.99
CA PRO A 96 -17.06 4.78 -1.13
C PRO A 96 -16.79 6.19 -0.62
N LYS A 97 -16.51 6.31 0.69
CA LYS A 97 -16.12 7.57 1.33
C LYS A 97 -14.60 7.63 1.46
N GLN A 98 -14.01 8.74 1.04
CA GLN A 98 -12.59 8.97 1.22
C GLN A 98 -12.33 9.25 2.70
N ARG A 99 -11.54 8.41 3.36
CA ARG A 99 -11.04 8.74 4.70
C ARG A 99 -9.83 9.67 4.53
N ALA A 100 -9.86 10.83 5.17
CA ALA A 100 -8.69 11.69 5.29
C ALA A 100 -7.60 10.96 6.09
N LYS A 101 -6.34 11.03 5.65
CA LYS A 101 -5.19 10.72 6.51
C LYS A 101 -3.88 11.26 5.94
N ASN A 102 -3.17 12.01 6.79
CA ASN A 102 -1.80 12.48 6.58
C ASN A 102 -0.77 11.33 6.59
N ASP A 103 -1.15 10.16 7.13
CA ASP A 103 -0.29 8.98 7.34
C ASP A 103 0.36 8.40 6.06
N LYS A 104 -0.11 8.75 4.86
CA LYS A 104 0.40 8.17 3.59
C LYS A 104 1.84 8.58 3.29
N ASN A 105 2.14 9.87 3.45
CA ASN A 105 3.47 10.40 3.13
C ASN A 105 4.52 9.88 4.11
N ASP A 106 4.15 9.78 5.38
CA ASP A 106 5.00 9.25 6.43
C ASP A 106 5.29 7.77 6.19
N SER A 107 4.26 6.94 5.95
CA SER A 107 4.46 5.52 5.63
C SER A 107 5.28 5.30 4.36
N ARG A 108 5.12 6.14 3.33
CA ARG A 108 5.94 6.08 2.12
C ARG A 108 7.42 6.34 2.44
N LYS A 109 7.70 7.38 3.22
CA LYS A 109 9.06 7.76 3.62
C LYS A 109 9.70 6.68 4.49
N GLU A 110 8.98 6.15 5.46
CA GLU A 110 9.46 5.08 6.33
C GLU A 110 9.79 3.80 5.55
N LEU A 111 8.95 3.42 4.59
CA LEU A 111 9.18 2.27 3.73
C LEU A 111 10.44 2.43 2.87
N ILE A 112 10.64 3.60 2.26
CA ILE A 112 11.85 3.90 1.48
C ILE A 112 13.08 3.82 2.37
N ASN A 113 13.06 4.47 3.54
CA ASN A 113 14.19 4.46 4.47
C ASN A 113 14.54 3.04 4.94
N ALA A 114 13.55 2.24 5.32
CA ALA A 114 13.77 0.86 5.76
C ALA A 114 14.39 0.00 4.64
N THR A 115 13.91 0.18 3.40
CA THR A 115 14.46 -0.51 2.23
C THR A 115 15.89 -0.08 1.95
N TYR A 116 16.15 1.23 1.96
CA TYR A 116 17.48 1.78 1.76
C TYR A 116 18.50 1.24 2.77
N TYR A 117 18.19 1.27 4.06
CA TYR A 117 19.11 0.76 5.08
C TYR A 117 19.31 -0.76 5.02
N PHE A 118 18.28 -1.52 4.61
CA PHE A 118 18.44 -2.94 4.31
C PHE A 118 19.42 -3.15 3.13
N LEU A 119 19.29 -2.38 2.05
CA LEU A 119 20.19 -2.45 0.89
C LEU A 119 21.63 -2.05 1.25
N VAL A 120 21.81 -1.00 2.06
CA VAL A 120 23.13 -0.61 2.60
C VAL A 120 23.73 -1.75 3.42
N ARG A 121 22.92 -2.45 4.22
CA ARG A 121 23.38 -3.62 4.97
C ARG A 121 23.84 -4.74 4.04
N CYS A 122 23.10 -5.03 2.96
CA CYS A 122 23.50 -6.01 1.95
C CYS A 122 24.81 -5.63 1.25
N LEU A 123 25.00 -4.35 0.94
CA LEU A 123 26.25 -3.82 0.36
C LEU A 123 27.44 -4.00 1.33
N LYS A 124 27.26 -3.63 2.61
CA LYS A 124 28.29 -3.80 3.66
C LYS A 124 28.63 -5.27 3.95
N LEU A 125 27.77 -6.21 3.57
CA LEU A 125 28.01 -7.65 3.65
C LEU A 125 28.54 -8.25 2.34
N GLU A 126 28.83 -7.43 1.33
CA GLU A 126 29.32 -7.84 0.01
C GLU A 126 28.35 -8.78 -0.74
N LEU A 127 27.07 -8.81 -0.34
CA LEU A 127 26.02 -9.55 -1.03
C LEU A 127 25.60 -8.84 -2.32
N LEU A 128 25.81 -7.52 -2.36
CA LEU A 128 25.37 -6.61 -3.39
C LEU A 128 26.58 -5.77 -3.83
N ASN A 129 26.68 -5.46 -5.13
CA ASN A 129 27.67 -4.50 -5.65
C ASN A 129 27.06 -3.10 -5.80
N GLU A 130 27.91 -2.09 -6.01
CA GLU A 130 27.47 -0.69 -6.12
C GLU A 130 26.51 -0.44 -7.30
N ILE A 131 26.67 -1.16 -8.41
CA ILE A 131 25.84 -1.02 -9.60
C ILE A 131 24.41 -1.48 -9.30
N LEU A 132 24.26 -2.67 -8.73
CA LEU A 132 22.96 -3.22 -8.33
C LEU A 132 22.33 -2.41 -7.19
N PHE A 133 23.15 -1.90 -6.28
CA PHE A 133 22.69 -0.98 -5.23
C PHE A 133 22.04 0.28 -5.80
N GLN A 134 22.71 0.92 -6.75
CA GLN A 134 22.16 2.10 -7.44
C GLN A 134 20.88 1.75 -8.20
N GLU A 135 20.84 0.60 -8.86
CA GLU A 135 19.66 0.13 -9.58
C GLU A 135 18.45 -0.03 -8.65
N TYR A 136 18.60 -0.73 -7.52
CA TYR A 136 17.52 -0.90 -6.55
C TYR A 136 17.11 0.42 -5.88
N CYS A 137 18.04 1.33 -5.60
CA CYS A 137 17.72 2.66 -5.08
C CYS A 137 16.90 3.48 -6.08
N ASN A 138 17.25 3.45 -7.38
CA ASN A 138 16.51 4.13 -8.43
C ASN A 138 15.08 3.59 -8.55
N ARG A 139 14.94 2.25 -8.47
CA ARG A 139 13.67 1.52 -8.52
C ARG A 139 12.67 1.98 -7.46
N ILE A 140 13.13 2.17 -6.23
CA ILE A 140 12.28 2.65 -5.11
C ILE A 140 12.20 4.18 -5.01
N GLY A 141 12.84 4.91 -5.93
CA GLY A 141 12.80 6.37 -6.01
C GLY A 141 13.60 7.08 -4.91
N THR A 142 14.74 6.51 -4.49
CA THR A 142 15.66 7.14 -3.51
C THR A 142 17.03 7.38 -4.10
N SER A 143 17.74 8.37 -3.56
CA SER A 143 19.15 8.66 -3.87
C SER A 143 20.08 8.04 -2.82
N ILE A 144 21.32 7.75 -3.22
CA ILE A 144 22.37 7.29 -2.31
C ILE A 144 22.87 8.47 -1.46
N ASP A 145 22.99 8.28 -0.14
CA ASP A 145 23.76 9.18 0.71
C ASP A 145 25.22 8.68 0.81
N PRO A 146 26.21 9.44 0.30
CA PRO A 146 27.62 9.05 0.35
C PRO A 146 28.17 8.86 1.77
N ASN A 147 27.51 9.41 2.79
CA ASN A 147 27.95 9.25 4.17
C ASN A 147 27.58 7.89 4.78
N ASP A 148 26.51 7.26 4.30
CA ASP A 148 26.08 5.94 4.78
C ASP A 148 26.93 4.79 4.20
N LEU A 149 27.69 5.07 3.14
CA LEU A 149 28.62 4.16 2.47
C LEU A 149 30.01 4.08 3.14
N LYS A 150 30.29 4.98 4.09
CA LYS A 150 31.51 4.95 4.92
C LYS A 150 31.34 3.98 6.10
#